data_AF-A0AAD9IN51-F1
#
_entry.id   AF-A0AAD9IN51-F1
#
_cell.length_a   1.000
_cell.length_b   1.000
_cell.length_c   1.000
_cell.angle_alpha   90.00
_cell.angle_beta   90.00
_cell.angle_gamma   90.00
#
_symmetry.space_group_name_H-M   'P 1'
#
loop_
_entity.id
_entity.type
_entity.pdbx_description
1 polymer ?
#
loop_
_entity_poly.entity_id
_entity_poly.type
_entity_poly.pdbx_seq_one_letter_code
_entity_poly.pdbx_strand_id
1 'polypeptide(L)'
;MATATQHAAFFAGLVELVPPKYYLHTDADHVNLKYMKKKDAQNAKANFKLQHKAAKRASLDPAKAKTTLDIQRDLEGKAVEEKASQAPSSNSAAAGRALGASLHLSAGKAPSRDDLRERLQKKLEVGEAAWSVAGWMCDYGCRSERKAKEEASTADQAKNWRDEALKSGRAKLEKRAPEAPAPGPTPPQKKAKTAAKPAAQQEVPLSNVNFGGKAAKAGKKLSKAQLLAKAEAKQGQQSTEVYDDPKLLKKSLKKEAKLKAKKSKAWQERVASQEEEKKQRQDKRKTNIQSRIQDTKNRKKDRREKKLMRPGFEGRKTGFITPGKAPPAK
;
A
#
# COMPACT_ATOMS: atom_id res chain seq x y z
N MET A 1 18.54 -18.71 57.59
CA MET A 1 17.73 -17.59 57.07
C MET A 1 18.33 -17.18 55.73
N ALA A 2 17.54 -17.17 54.66
CA ALA A 2 18.04 -16.70 53.37
C ALA A 2 18.39 -15.21 53.49
N THR A 3 19.54 -14.80 52.96
CA THR A 3 20.00 -13.41 53.03
C THR A 3 19.29 -12.56 51.98
N ALA A 4 19.14 -11.25 52.20
CA ALA A 4 18.47 -10.34 51.25
C ALA A 4 19.02 -10.45 49.80
N THR A 5 20.32 -10.72 49.66
CA THR A 5 20.97 -10.97 48.38
C THR A 5 20.45 -12.22 47.66
N GLN A 6 20.14 -13.29 48.39
CA GLN A 6 19.55 -14.51 47.82
C GLN A 6 18.12 -14.26 47.32
N HIS A 7 17.34 -13.46 48.06
CA HIS A 7 16.01 -13.04 47.61
C HIS A 7 16.08 -12.19 46.35
N ALA A 8 17.03 -11.25 46.26
CA ALA A 8 17.23 -10.44 45.06
C ALA A 8 17.59 -11.29 43.83
N ALA A 9 18.48 -12.29 44.00
CA ALA A 9 18.83 -13.24 42.95
C ALA A 9 17.63 -14.08 42.49
N PHE A 10 16.80 -14.54 43.43
CA PHE A 10 15.57 -15.29 43.13
C PHE A 10 14.57 -14.45 42.32
N PHE A 11 14.31 -13.21 42.71
CA PHE A 11 13.42 -12.32 41.97
C PHE A 11 13.97 -11.97 40.58
N ALA A 12 15.28 -11.80 40.44
CA ALA A 12 15.91 -11.61 39.12
C ALA A 12 15.65 -12.83 38.20
N GLY A 13 15.75 -14.05 38.73
CA GLY A 13 15.42 -15.27 37.99
C GLY A 13 13.93 -15.39 37.62
N LEU A 14 13.02 -14.92 38.48
CA LEU A 14 11.59 -14.86 38.16
C LEU A 14 11.29 -13.89 37.01
N VAL A 15 11.96 -12.74 36.98
CA VAL A 15 11.82 -11.75 35.91
C VAL A 15 12.40 -12.25 34.59
N GLU A 16 13.40 -13.12 34.63
CA GLU A 16 14.00 -13.74 33.44
C GLU A 16 13.09 -14.77 32.76
N LEU A 17 12.22 -15.44 33.53
CA LEU A 17 11.32 -16.47 32.99
C LEU A 17 10.32 -15.91 31.97
N VAL A 18 9.98 -14.62 32.08
CA VAL A 18 9.03 -13.96 31.19
C VAL A 18 9.80 -13.12 30.17
N PRO A 19 9.51 -13.25 28.86
CA PRO A 19 10.24 -12.52 27.84
C PRO A 19 10.25 -11.00 28.08
N PRO A 20 11.40 -10.32 27.94
CA PRO A 20 11.55 -8.89 28.26
C PRO A 20 10.62 -7.99 27.43
N LYS A 21 10.16 -8.47 26.27
CA LYS A 21 9.20 -7.79 25.39
C LYS A 21 7.89 -7.37 26.09
N TYR A 22 7.49 -8.08 27.15
CA TYR A 22 6.22 -7.79 27.84
C TYR A 22 6.33 -6.71 28.91
N TYR A 23 7.55 -6.40 29.38
CA TYR A 23 7.79 -5.38 30.41
C TYR A 23 8.50 -4.15 29.87
N LEU A 24 9.38 -4.34 28.88
CA LEU A 24 10.15 -3.26 28.27
C LEU A 24 9.44 -2.79 27.01
N HIS A 25 8.95 -1.55 27.06
CA HIS A 25 8.38 -0.87 25.90
C HIS A 25 9.52 -0.57 24.92
N THR A 26 9.62 -1.35 23.86
CA THR A 26 10.54 -1.02 22.77
C THR A 26 9.87 0.04 21.90
N ASP A 27 10.22 1.31 22.13
CA ASP A 27 9.82 2.47 21.29
C ASP A 27 10.50 2.45 19.91
N ALA A 28 10.77 1.26 19.37
CA ALA A 28 11.27 1.09 18.03
C ALA A 28 10.15 1.48 17.06
N ASP A 29 10.10 2.77 16.72
CA ASP A 29 9.18 3.33 15.74
C ASP A 29 9.16 2.46 14.49
N HIS A 30 7.97 1.97 14.14
CA HIS A 30 7.80 1.21 12.91
C HIS A 30 8.07 2.12 11.72
N VAL A 31 9.25 1.96 11.10
CA VAL A 31 9.64 2.75 9.93
C VAL A 31 8.71 2.45 8.77
N ASN A 32 7.81 3.39 8.47
CA ASN A 32 6.85 3.24 7.39
C ASN A 32 7.51 3.44 6.03
N LEU A 33 7.90 2.33 5.39
CA LEU A 33 8.57 2.33 4.09
C LEU A 33 7.70 2.84 2.92
N LYS A 34 6.38 3.01 3.13
CA LYS A 34 5.43 3.41 2.08
C LYS A 34 5.67 4.84 1.57
N TYR A 35 6.12 5.72 2.44
CA TYR A 35 6.27 7.15 2.13
C TYR A 35 7.73 7.56 1.87
N MET A 36 8.67 6.61 1.91
CA MET A 36 10.07 6.87 1.58
C MET A 36 10.31 6.81 0.07
N LYS A 37 11.32 7.53 -0.43
CA LYS A 37 11.74 7.42 -1.83
C LYS A 37 12.25 6.00 -2.10
N LYS A 38 12.08 5.51 -3.33
CA LYS A 38 12.41 4.11 -3.70
C LYS A 38 13.85 3.70 -3.32
N LYS A 39 14.84 4.58 -3.55
CA LYS A 39 16.24 4.33 -3.19
C LYS A 39 16.43 4.22 -1.67
N ASP A 40 15.86 5.14 -0.91
CA ASP A 40 15.95 5.16 0.56
C ASP A 40 15.23 3.94 1.17
N ALA A 41 14.09 3.54 0.60
CA ALA A 41 13.37 2.34 1.02
C ALA A 41 14.16 1.05 0.75
N GLN A 42 14.89 0.97 -0.37
CA GLN A 42 15.78 -0.17 -0.66
C GLN A 42 16.96 -0.22 0.30
N ASN A 43 17.57 0.93 0.60
CA ASN A 43 18.66 1.04 1.57
C ASN A 43 18.19 0.68 2.99
N ALA A 44 17.03 1.17 3.43
CA ALA A 44 16.44 0.83 4.72
C ALA A 44 16.15 -0.68 4.82
N LYS A 45 15.65 -1.31 3.76
CA LYS A 45 15.45 -2.78 3.70
C LYS A 45 16.78 -3.53 3.76
N ALA A 46 17.81 -3.06 3.07
CA ALA A 46 19.14 -3.67 3.12
C ALA A 46 19.73 -3.58 4.54
N ASN A 47 19.66 -2.40 5.15
CA ASN A 47 20.08 -2.17 6.53
C ASN A 47 19.31 -3.04 7.51
N PHE A 48 17.99 -3.16 7.39
CA PHE A 48 17.19 -4.04 8.23
C PHE A 48 17.63 -5.52 8.12
N LYS A 49 17.94 -5.99 6.90
CA LYS A 49 18.46 -7.35 6.70
C LYS A 49 19.83 -7.54 7.35
N LEU A 50 20.71 -6.54 7.26
CA LEU A 50 22.03 -6.57 7.89
C LEU A 50 21.92 -6.56 9.42
N GLN A 51 21.09 -5.68 9.98
CA GLN A 51 20.81 -5.59 11.41
C GLN A 51 20.19 -6.88 11.94
N HIS A 52 19.23 -7.47 11.23
CA HIS A 52 18.66 -8.75 11.60
C HIS A 52 19.69 -9.89 11.58
N LYS A 53 20.59 -9.94 10.58
CA LYS A 53 21.70 -10.91 10.56
C LYS A 53 22.68 -10.67 11.70
N ALA A 54 22.98 -9.42 12.03
CA ALA A 54 23.87 -9.06 13.15
C ALA A 54 23.24 -9.44 14.50
N ALA A 55 21.94 -9.16 14.69
CA ALA A 55 21.20 -9.54 15.89
C ALA A 55 21.15 -11.06 16.07
N LYS A 56 20.94 -11.82 14.98
CA LYS A 56 21.03 -13.30 15.03
C LYS A 56 22.41 -13.79 15.44
N ARG A 57 23.49 -13.18 14.93
CA ARG A 57 24.85 -13.54 15.36
C ARG A 57 25.08 -13.19 16.83
N ALA A 58 24.68 -11.99 17.25
CA ALA A 58 24.82 -11.57 18.64
C ALA A 58 24.01 -12.45 19.61
N SER A 59 22.84 -12.95 19.19
CA SER A 59 22.03 -13.90 19.98
C SER A 59 22.67 -15.28 20.10
N LEU A 60 23.60 -15.65 19.23
CA LEU A 60 24.33 -16.92 19.28
C LEU A 60 25.66 -16.80 20.04
N ASP A 61 26.10 -15.58 20.36
CA ASP A 61 27.33 -15.33 21.11
C ASP A 61 27.02 -15.35 22.63
N PRO A 62 27.51 -16.32 23.42
CA PRO A 62 27.20 -16.41 24.86
C PRO A 62 27.72 -15.20 25.65
N ALA A 63 28.79 -14.55 25.17
CA ALA A 63 29.32 -13.33 25.76
C ALA A 63 28.42 -12.08 25.57
N LYS A 64 27.45 -12.14 24.65
CA LYS A 64 26.51 -11.04 24.38
C LYS A 64 25.08 -11.33 24.84
N ALA A 65 24.85 -12.47 25.49
CA ALA A 65 23.58 -12.76 26.14
C ALA A 65 23.35 -11.77 27.28
N LYS A 66 22.20 -11.09 27.29
CA LYS A 66 21.84 -10.06 28.28
C LYS A 66 20.62 -10.51 29.06
N THR A 67 20.65 -10.34 30.38
CA THR A 67 19.46 -10.56 31.22
C THR A 67 18.47 -9.42 31.04
N THR A 68 17.20 -9.63 31.41
CA THR A 68 16.16 -8.58 31.36
C THR A 68 16.57 -7.31 32.12
N LEU A 69 17.25 -7.46 33.27
CA LEU A 69 17.74 -6.33 34.06
C LEU A 69 18.91 -5.61 33.40
N ASP A 70 19.79 -6.32 32.69
CA ASP A 70 20.87 -5.69 31.91
C ASP A 70 20.30 -4.89 30.74
N ILE A 71 19.25 -5.40 30.09
CA ILE A 71 18.54 -4.66 29.03
C ILE A 71 17.92 -3.39 29.61
N GLN A 72 17.32 -3.44 30.80
CA GLN A 72 16.78 -2.27 31.46
C GLN A 72 17.88 -1.25 31.79
N ARG A 73 19.01 -1.69 32.36
CA ARG A 73 20.18 -0.82 32.63
C ARG A 73 20.75 -0.19 31.36
N ASP A 74 20.81 -0.94 30.27
CA ASP A 74 21.24 -0.43 28.96
C ASP A 74 20.27 0.62 28.40
N LEU A 75 18.96 0.41 28.56
CA LEU A 75 17.93 1.37 28.12
C LEU A 75 17.96 2.64 28.97
N GLU A 76 18.11 2.51 30.28
CA GLU A 76 18.29 3.64 31.19
C GLU A 76 19.58 4.40 30.88
N GLY A 77 20.69 3.70 30.63
CA GLY A 77 21.95 4.30 30.19
C GLY A 77 21.79 5.08 28.89
N LYS A 78 21.14 4.50 27.87
CA LYS A 78 20.81 5.20 26.62
C LYS A 78 19.89 6.40 26.83
N ALA A 79 18.87 6.26 27.66
CA ALA A 79 17.97 7.36 27.97
C ALA A 79 18.70 8.50 28.72
N VAL A 80 19.67 8.17 29.58
CA VAL A 80 20.53 9.15 30.25
C VAL A 80 21.48 9.80 29.25
N GLU A 81 22.08 9.06 28.31
CA GLU A 81 22.91 9.62 27.23
C GLU A 81 22.10 10.51 26.27
N GLU A 82 20.88 10.12 25.94
CA GLU A 82 19.93 10.91 25.13
C GLU A 82 19.46 12.17 25.87
N LYS A 83 19.26 12.08 27.19
CA LYS A 83 18.96 13.24 28.04
C LYS A 83 20.18 14.14 28.29
N ALA A 84 21.38 13.57 28.37
CA ALA A 84 22.62 14.35 28.53
C ALA A 84 23.01 15.07 27.23
N SER A 85 22.69 14.50 26.07
CA SER A 85 22.82 15.18 24.77
C SER A 85 21.69 16.19 24.50
N GLN A 86 20.63 16.20 25.32
CA GLN A 86 19.59 17.22 25.37
C GLN A 86 19.73 18.05 26.67
N ALA A 87 20.70 18.98 26.72
CA ALA A 87 20.90 19.84 27.89
C ALA A 87 19.62 20.57 28.34
N PRO A 88 19.41 20.77 29.67
CA PRO A 88 18.17 21.32 30.21
C PRO A 88 18.12 22.85 30.06
N SER A 89 17.19 23.38 29.28
CA SER A 89 16.78 24.78 29.43
C SER A 89 15.88 24.89 30.66
N SER A 90 16.45 25.38 31.75
CA SER A 90 15.73 25.82 32.93
C SER A 90 14.76 26.95 32.57
N ASN A 91 13.45 26.74 32.80
CA ASN A 91 12.58 27.71 33.46
C ASN A 91 11.26 27.08 33.92
N SER A 92 11.14 27.01 35.24
CA SER A 92 9.97 27.15 36.12
C SER A 92 8.56 26.78 35.61
N ALA A 93 8.01 25.75 36.25
CA ALA A 93 6.78 25.78 37.07
C ALA A 93 5.53 26.55 36.60
N ALA A 94 4.42 25.81 36.68
CA ALA A 94 3.06 26.25 36.99
C ALA A 94 2.29 27.07 35.95
N ALA A 95 1.43 26.38 35.18
CA ALA A 95 0.03 26.77 35.01
C ALA A 95 -0.72 25.63 34.30
N GLY A 96 -1.68 25.03 35.00
CA GLY A 96 -2.63 24.12 34.38
C GLY A 96 -3.42 24.86 33.30
N ARG A 97 -3.32 24.40 32.05
CA ARG A 97 -4.30 24.67 31.01
C ARG A 97 -4.81 23.33 30.50
N ALA A 98 -5.92 22.91 31.08
CA ALA A 98 -6.86 22.00 30.45
C ALA A 98 -7.26 22.61 29.09
N LEU A 99 -6.59 22.18 28.02
CA LEU A 99 -7.09 22.41 26.67
C LEU A 99 -8.21 21.40 26.44
N GLY A 100 -9.40 21.77 26.90
CA GLY A 100 -10.65 21.17 26.49
C GLY A 100 -10.76 21.28 24.97
N ALA A 101 -10.60 20.14 24.29
CA ALA A 101 -11.09 19.98 22.94
C ALA A 101 -12.61 20.13 23.00
N SER A 102 -13.10 21.33 22.73
CA SER A 102 -14.52 21.60 22.50
C SER A 102 -14.92 20.90 21.20
N LEU A 103 -15.28 19.63 21.35
CA LEU A 103 -15.94 18.85 20.30
C LEU A 103 -17.35 19.44 20.18
N HIS A 104 -17.64 19.98 19.01
CA HIS A 104 -19.00 20.32 18.60
C HIS A 104 -19.83 19.01 18.56
N LEU A 105 -20.46 18.65 19.67
CA LEU A 105 -21.48 17.62 19.67
C LEU A 105 -22.74 18.23 19.05
N SER A 106 -23.21 17.63 17.96
CA SER A 106 -24.50 17.95 17.35
C SER A 106 -25.59 18.02 18.42
N ALA A 107 -26.38 19.09 18.42
CA ALA A 107 -27.51 19.34 19.33
C ALA A 107 -28.71 18.38 19.07
N GLY A 108 -28.44 17.08 19.04
CA GLY A 108 -29.45 16.03 19.08
C GLY A 108 -29.64 15.55 20.51
N LYS A 109 -30.86 15.11 20.83
CA LYS A 109 -31.20 14.46 22.11
C LYS A 109 -30.12 13.41 22.45
N ALA A 110 -29.51 13.51 23.61
CA ALA A 110 -28.50 12.55 24.06
C ALA A 110 -29.11 11.13 24.01
N PRO A 111 -28.41 10.14 23.44
CA PRO A 111 -28.89 8.76 23.40
C PRO A 111 -29.23 8.27 24.81
N SER A 112 -30.30 7.50 24.96
CA SER A 112 -30.65 6.93 26.25
C SER A 112 -29.55 5.96 26.71
N ARG A 113 -29.45 5.73 28.03
CA ARG A 113 -28.50 4.76 28.60
C ARG A 113 -28.64 3.38 27.97
N ASP A 114 -29.86 2.99 27.63
CA ASP A 114 -30.16 1.69 27.06
C ASP A 114 -29.73 1.61 25.58
N ASP A 115 -29.89 2.70 24.81
CA ASP A 115 -29.33 2.81 23.46
C ASP A 115 -27.80 2.65 23.45
N LEU A 116 -27.12 3.20 24.47
CA LEU A 116 -25.67 3.07 24.62
C LEU A 116 -25.25 1.64 24.96
N ARG A 117 -26.02 0.95 25.82
CA ARG A 117 -25.79 -0.45 26.17
C ARG A 117 -25.97 -1.36 24.98
N GLU A 118 -27.04 -1.20 24.21
CA GLU A 118 -27.26 -1.97 22.99
C GLU A 118 -26.18 -1.73 21.93
N ARG A 119 -25.73 -0.47 21.78
CA ARG A 119 -24.64 -0.13 20.86
C ARG A 119 -23.32 -0.75 21.28
N LEU A 120 -23.03 -0.75 22.58
CA LEU A 120 -21.85 -1.40 23.13
C LEU A 120 -21.89 -2.92 22.88
N GLN A 121 -23.03 -3.55 23.15
CA GLN A 121 -23.22 -4.98 22.99
C GLN A 121 -23.08 -5.41 21.52
N LYS A 122 -23.73 -4.69 20.58
CA LYS A 122 -23.55 -4.88 19.13
C LYS A 122 -22.09 -4.68 18.69
N LYS A 123 -21.37 -3.75 19.31
CA LYS A 123 -19.96 -3.48 18.99
C LYS A 123 -19.03 -4.57 19.52
N LEU A 124 -19.34 -5.15 20.68
CA LEU A 124 -18.63 -6.30 21.23
C LEU A 124 -18.88 -7.55 20.36
N GLU A 125 -20.12 -7.84 19.97
CA GLU A 125 -20.45 -8.96 19.08
C GLU A 125 -19.76 -8.86 17.70
N VAL A 126 -19.72 -7.66 17.11
CA VAL A 126 -18.98 -7.42 15.85
C VAL A 126 -17.47 -7.59 16.04
N GLY A 127 -16.94 -7.17 17.19
CA GLY A 127 -15.54 -7.36 17.55
C GLY A 127 -15.18 -8.84 17.72
N GLU A 128 -16.03 -9.59 18.43
CA GLU A 128 -15.86 -11.03 18.65
C GLU A 128 -15.99 -11.84 17.36
N ALA A 129 -16.94 -11.49 16.48
CA ALA A 129 -17.07 -12.12 15.16
C ALA A 129 -15.86 -11.82 14.24
N ALA A 130 -15.26 -10.62 14.36
CA ALA A 130 -14.06 -10.25 13.62
C ALA A 130 -12.77 -10.87 14.18
N TRP A 131 -12.74 -11.18 15.48
CA TRP A 131 -11.61 -11.80 16.17
C TRP A 131 -11.68 -13.32 16.25
N SER A 132 -12.81 -13.91 15.86
CA SER A 132 -12.94 -15.34 15.64
C SER A 132 -11.88 -15.84 14.64
N VAL A 133 -11.16 -16.89 15.01
CA VAL A 133 -10.14 -17.58 14.18
C VAL A 133 -10.70 -17.95 12.80
N ALA A 134 -12.00 -18.28 12.73
CA ALA A 134 -12.70 -18.57 11.48
C ALA A 134 -12.85 -17.32 10.57
N GLY A 135 -13.09 -16.14 11.15
CA GLY A 135 -13.17 -14.87 10.42
C GLY A 135 -11.80 -14.43 9.87
N TRP A 136 -10.75 -14.59 10.67
CA TRP A 136 -9.37 -14.26 10.26
C TRP A 136 -8.84 -15.21 9.17
N MET A 137 -9.12 -16.53 9.28
CA MET A 137 -8.74 -17.51 8.25
C MET A 137 -9.51 -17.32 6.94
N CYS A 138 -10.81 -16.97 6.98
CA CYS A 138 -11.58 -16.68 5.78
C CYS A 138 -11.09 -15.42 5.04
N ASP A 139 -10.73 -14.35 5.76
CA ASP A 139 -10.24 -13.11 5.12
C ASP A 139 -8.82 -13.27 4.54
N TYR A 140 -7.92 -13.98 5.24
CA TYR A 140 -6.57 -14.27 4.72
C TYR A 140 -6.61 -15.18 3.49
N GLY A 141 -7.45 -16.23 3.49
CA GLY A 141 -7.63 -17.11 2.33
C GLY A 141 -8.18 -16.36 1.12
N CYS A 142 -9.24 -15.58 1.30
CA CYS A 142 -9.84 -14.78 0.22
C CYS A 142 -8.91 -13.70 -0.35
N ARG A 143 -7.98 -13.17 0.47
CA ARG A 143 -7.00 -12.17 0.05
C ARG A 143 -5.83 -12.80 -0.71
N SER A 144 -5.36 -13.97 -0.26
CA SER A 144 -4.36 -14.79 -0.94
C SER A 144 -4.82 -15.17 -2.35
N GLU A 145 -6.04 -15.71 -2.48
CA GLU A 145 -6.60 -16.12 -3.78
C GLU A 145 -6.80 -14.95 -4.75
N ARG A 146 -7.20 -13.78 -4.23
CA ARG A 146 -7.31 -12.56 -5.06
C ARG A 146 -5.96 -12.13 -5.61
N LYS A 147 -4.91 -12.19 -4.78
CA LYS A 147 -3.55 -11.83 -5.19
C LYS A 147 -3.00 -12.82 -6.22
N ALA A 148 -3.24 -14.12 -6.04
CA ALA A 148 -2.85 -15.14 -7.02
C ALA A 148 -3.57 -14.95 -8.38
N LYS A 149 -4.86 -14.59 -8.37
CA LYS A 149 -5.61 -14.29 -9.60
C LYS A 149 -5.12 -13.03 -10.31
N GLU A 150 -4.76 -12.00 -9.55
CA GLU A 150 -4.18 -10.76 -10.10
C GLU A 150 -2.82 -11.02 -10.74
N GLU A 151 -1.94 -11.78 -10.07
CA GLU A 151 -0.64 -12.20 -10.60
C GLU A 151 -0.78 -13.08 -11.85
N ALA A 152 -1.72 -14.02 -11.88
CA ALA A 152 -2.04 -14.83 -13.05
C ALA A 152 -2.54 -13.98 -14.24
N SER A 153 -3.46 -13.04 -13.98
CA SER A 153 -3.98 -12.14 -15.03
C SER A 153 -2.89 -11.24 -15.63
N THR A 154 -1.94 -10.80 -14.80
CA THR A 154 -0.79 -10.00 -15.24
C THR A 154 0.18 -10.84 -16.07
N ALA A 155 0.38 -12.10 -15.71
CA ALA A 155 1.19 -13.04 -16.48
C ALA A 155 0.56 -13.36 -17.84
N ASP A 156 -0.77 -13.53 -17.92
CA ASP A 156 -1.47 -13.79 -19.16
C ASP A 156 -1.47 -12.57 -20.09
N GLN A 157 -1.62 -11.36 -19.54
CA GLN A 157 -1.44 -10.12 -20.31
C GLN A 157 -0.01 -10.01 -20.89
N ALA A 158 1.00 -10.40 -20.12
CA ALA A 158 2.39 -10.40 -20.58
C ALA A 158 2.68 -11.47 -21.66
N LYS A 159 1.97 -12.60 -21.63
CA LYS A 159 2.03 -13.63 -22.69
C LYS A 159 1.36 -13.14 -23.97
N ASN A 160 0.15 -12.59 -23.86
CA ASN A 160 -0.58 -12.05 -25.00
C ASN A 160 0.19 -10.93 -25.69
N TRP A 161 0.82 -10.03 -24.92
CA TRP A 161 1.70 -8.99 -25.46
C TRP A 161 2.91 -9.56 -26.21
N ARG A 162 3.54 -10.62 -25.69
CA ARG A 162 4.63 -11.33 -26.39
C ARG A 162 4.17 -11.97 -27.69
N ASP A 163 3.00 -12.60 -27.68
CA ASP A 163 2.45 -13.25 -28.87
C ASP A 163 2.05 -12.23 -29.95
N GLU A 164 1.51 -11.07 -29.55
CA GLU A 164 1.23 -9.95 -30.45
C GLU A 164 2.52 -9.32 -31.02
N ALA A 165 3.56 -9.19 -30.20
CA ALA A 165 4.87 -8.72 -30.66
C ALA A 165 5.51 -9.71 -31.67
N LEU A 166 5.37 -11.02 -31.45
CA LEU A 166 5.85 -12.04 -32.38
C LEU A 166 5.02 -12.07 -33.67
N LYS A 167 3.70 -11.93 -33.59
CA LYS A 167 2.81 -11.86 -34.77
C LYS A 167 3.07 -10.60 -35.60
N SER A 168 3.25 -9.46 -34.96
CA SER A 168 3.58 -8.19 -35.65
C SER A 168 4.98 -8.24 -36.28
N GLY A 169 5.95 -8.87 -35.61
CA GLY A 169 7.28 -9.13 -36.19
C GLY A 169 7.22 -10.04 -37.42
N ARG A 170 6.40 -11.10 -37.38
CA ARG A 170 6.20 -12.04 -38.50
C ARG A 170 5.47 -11.40 -39.67
N ALA A 171 4.42 -10.61 -39.42
CA ALA A 171 3.70 -9.84 -40.44
C ALA A 171 4.58 -8.78 -41.13
N LYS A 172 5.57 -8.23 -40.41
CA LYS A 172 6.54 -7.28 -40.97
C LYS A 172 7.60 -7.95 -41.84
N LEU A 173 7.89 -9.23 -41.60
CA LEU A 173 8.76 -10.06 -42.44
C LEU A 173 8.03 -10.52 -43.72
N GLU A 174 6.74 -10.86 -43.60
CA GLU A 174 5.90 -11.30 -44.73
C GLU A 174 5.64 -10.16 -45.74
N LYS A 175 5.44 -8.92 -45.26
CA LYS A 175 5.36 -7.72 -46.12
C LYS A 175 6.67 -7.33 -46.82
N ARG A 176 7.76 -8.05 -46.57
CA ARG A 176 9.08 -7.83 -47.18
C ARG A 176 9.48 -8.90 -48.20
N ALA A 177 8.61 -9.85 -48.52
CA ALA A 177 8.81 -10.81 -49.61
C ALA A 177 8.32 -10.22 -50.95
N PRO A 178 9.18 -10.01 -51.97
CA PRO A 178 8.76 -9.47 -53.26
C PRO A 178 8.39 -10.57 -54.28
N GLU A 179 7.34 -10.29 -55.05
CA GLU A 179 6.98 -10.96 -56.31
C GLU A 179 7.95 -10.50 -57.43
N ALA A 180 8.35 -11.42 -58.31
CA ALA A 180 9.40 -11.24 -59.31
C ALA A 180 9.02 -10.25 -60.44
N PRO A 181 10.00 -9.51 -61.01
CA PRO A 181 10.35 -9.76 -62.42
C PRO A 181 11.86 -9.60 -62.75
N ALA A 182 12.29 -10.21 -63.86
CA ALA A 182 13.59 -10.02 -64.55
C ALA A 182 13.34 -9.34 -65.93
N PRO A 183 14.34 -8.80 -66.71
CA PRO A 183 15.81 -8.92 -66.57
C PRO A 183 16.69 -7.63 -66.79
N GLY A 184 17.83 -7.58 -66.07
CA GLY A 184 19.16 -7.01 -66.46
C GLY A 184 19.42 -5.48 -66.42
N PRO A 185 20.69 -4.98 -66.33
CA PRO A 185 21.98 -5.59 -65.94
C PRO A 185 22.71 -4.90 -64.73
N THR A 186 23.58 -5.65 -64.05
CA THR A 186 24.54 -5.28 -62.96
C THR A 186 25.75 -4.46 -63.46
N PRO A 187 26.84 -4.07 -62.71
CA PRO A 187 27.27 -4.21 -61.27
C PRO A 187 27.88 -2.86 -60.69
N PRO A 188 28.62 -2.72 -59.53
CA PRO A 188 29.44 -3.71 -58.80
C PRO A 188 29.46 -3.75 -57.25
N GLN A 189 29.58 -5.00 -56.78
CA GLN A 189 30.54 -5.54 -55.80
C GLN A 189 30.60 -5.00 -54.37
N LYS A 190 30.15 -5.82 -53.41
CA LYS A 190 30.98 -6.19 -52.23
C LYS A 190 30.89 -7.69 -51.96
N LYS A 191 32.06 -8.31 -51.86
CA LYS A 191 32.29 -9.76 -51.74
C LYS A 191 31.89 -10.29 -50.37
N ALA A 192 31.32 -11.48 -50.35
CA ALA A 192 31.14 -12.32 -49.17
C ALA A 192 32.41 -13.13 -48.85
N LYS A 193 32.55 -13.55 -47.59
CA LYS A 193 33.11 -14.84 -47.09
C LYS A 193 33.10 -14.79 -45.55
N THR A 194 32.14 -15.44 -44.88
CA THR A 194 32.13 -16.81 -44.31
C THR A 194 32.96 -17.03 -43.04
N ALA A 195 32.25 -17.50 -42.01
CA ALA A 195 32.61 -18.49 -40.98
C ALA A 195 33.25 -18.05 -39.62
N ALA A 196 32.78 -18.75 -38.58
CA ALA A 196 33.34 -19.04 -37.24
C ALA A 196 32.99 -18.11 -36.03
N LYS A 197 32.44 -18.75 -34.97
CA LYS A 197 32.26 -18.30 -33.56
C LYS A 197 33.62 -18.04 -32.85
N PRO A 198 33.77 -17.52 -31.59
CA PRO A 198 32.80 -17.26 -30.50
C PRO A 198 32.97 -15.90 -29.73
N ALA A 199 32.10 -15.69 -28.72
CA ALA A 199 32.20 -14.80 -27.54
C ALA A 199 33.34 -13.77 -27.41
N ALA A 200 32.98 -12.48 -27.29
CA ALA A 200 33.74 -11.47 -26.55
C ALA A 200 32.84 -10.28 -26.14
N GLN A 201 33.03 -9.81 -24.92
CA GLN A 201 32.34 -8.70 -24.28
C GLN A 201 32.58 -7.39 -25.04
N GLN A 202 31.51 -6.64 -25.36
CA GLN A 202 31.60 -5.23 -25.74
C GLN A 202 31.12 -4.38 -24.57
N GLU A 203 32.06 -4.03 -23.71
CA GLU A 203 31.99 -2.83 -22.88
C GLU A 203 31.92 -1.62 -23.83
N VAL A 204 30.77 -0.95 -23.87
CA VAL A 204 30.65 0.38 -24.49
C VAL A 204 31.13 1.41 -23.46
N PRO A 205 32.25 2.12 -23.67
CA PRO A 205 32.65 3.18 -22.76
C PRO A 205 31.69 4.36 -22.89
N LEU A 206 30.85 4.53 -21.87
CA LEU A 206 29.96 5.68 -21.62
C LEU A 206 30.74 6.95 -21.24
N SER A 207 31.88 7.23 -21.86
CA SER A 207 32.79 8.29 -21.42
C SER A 207 33.06 9.34 -22.48
N ASN A 208 32.04 9.78 -23.22
CA ASN A 208 32.09 11.04 -23.98
C ASN A 208 30.67 11.58 -24.26
N VAL A 209 30.02 12.08 -23.20
CA VAL A 209 28.94 13.05 -23.35
C VAL A 209 29.35 14.32 -22.61
N ASN A 210 29.94 15.25 -23.35
CA ASN A 210 30.19 16.61 -22.88
C ASN A 210 28.85 17.34 -22.78
N PHE A 211 28.25 17.33 -21.58
CA PHE A 211 27.18 18.25 -21.25
C PHE A 211 27.79 19.62 -20.98
N GLY A 212 27.75 20.48 -22.00
CA GLY A 212 28.04 21.90 -21.89
C GLY A 212 27.17 22.53 -20.81
N GLY A 213 27.77 22.84 -19.67
CA GLY A 213 27.13 23.52 -18.56
C GLY A 213 28.19 24.32 -17.82
N LYS A 214 28.19 25.63 -18.03
CA LYS A 214 29.03 26.60 -17.32
C LYS A 214 28.97 26.31 -15.81
N ALA A 215 30.15 26.30 -15.17
CA ALA A 215 30.33 26.07 -13.75
C ALA A 215 29.47 27.03 -12.91
N ALA A 216 28.26 26.60 -12.55
CA ALA A 216 27.50 27.20 -11.48
C ALA A 216 28.20 26.79 -10.18
N LYS A 217 28.81 27.76 -9.49
CA LYS A 217 29.42 27.59 -8.18
C LYS A 217 28.49 26.77 -7.29
N ALA A 218 28.92 25.55 -6.94
CA ALA A 218 28.20 24.71 -6.00
C ALA A 218 28.16 25.46 -4.66
N GLY A 219 27.03 26.10 -4.37
CA GLY A 219 26.78 26.73 -3.09
C GLY A 219 26.97 25.68 -1.99
N LYS A 220 27.85 25.96 -1.04
CA LYS A 220 28.03 25.14 0.17
C LYS A 220 26.64 24.88 0.75
N LYS A 221 26.21 23.62 0.78
CA LYS A 221 24.96 23.20 1.41
C LYS A 221 25.07 23.59 2.87
N LEU A 222 24.33 24.62 3.26
CA LEU A 222 24.28 25.12 4.64
C LEU A 222 23.97 23.93 5.55
N SER A 223 24.73 23.79 6.63
CA SER A 223 24.53 22.71 7.59
C SER A 223 23.12 22.80 8.21
N LYS A 224 22.59 21.68 8.72
CA LYS A 224 21.25 21.64 9.33
C LYS A 224 21.06 22.73 10.41
N ALA A 225 22.11 23.01 11.19
CA ALA A 225 22.13 24.08 12.18
C ALA A 225 21.98 25.48 11.56
N GLN A 226 22.63 25.74 10.41
CA GLN A 226 22.50 27.02 9.71
C GLN A 226 21.13 27.21 9.05
N LEU A 227 20.45 26.12 8.68
CA LEU A 227 19.07 26.17 8.19
C LEU A 227 18.07 26.44 9.32
N LEU A 228 18.28 25.85 10.50
CA LEU A 228 17.47 26.09 11.69
C LEU A 228 17.64 27.53 12.20
N ALA A 229 18.87 28.02 12.33
CA ALA A 229 19.13 29.40 12.72
C ALA A 229 18.52 30.41 11.73
N LYS A 230 18.53 30.11 10.43
CA LYS A 230 17.86 30.93 9.41
C LYS A 230 16.33 30.86 9.47
N ALA A 231 15.76 29.74 9.93
CA ALA A 231 14.32 29.60 10.11
C ALA A 231 13.86 30.35 11.38
N GLU A 232 14.59 30.22 12.48
CA GLU A 232 14.35 30.91 13.75
C GLU A 232 14.50 32.44 13.59
N ALA A 233 15.55 32.90 12.91
CA ALA A 233 15.72 34.33 12.61
C ALA A 233 14.57 34.88 11.75
N LYS A 234 14.05 34.11 10.79
CA LYS A 234 12.89 34.50 9.98
C LYS A 234 11.59 34.50 10.79
N GLN A 235 11.39 33.54 11.70
CA GLN A 235 10.22 33.52 12.58
C GLN A 235 10.24 34.66 13.59
N GLY A 236 11.42 34.98 14.14
CA GLY A 236 11.62 36.14 15.00
C GLY A 236 11.28 37.46 14.29
N GLN A 237 11.76 37.65 13.06
CA GLN A 237 11.45 38.85 12.27
C GLN A 237 9.97 38.95 11.86
N GLN A 238 9.32 37.82 11.56
CA GLN A 238 7.88 37.79 11.28
C GLN A 238 6.99 38.14 12.49
N SER A 239 7.51 38.00 13.71
CA SER A 239 6.77 38.35 14.93
C SER A 239 6.80 39.85 15.26
N THR A 240 7.77 40.60 14.71
CA THR A 240 8.00 42.02 15.01
C THR A 240 7.59 42.97 13.87
N GLU A 241 7.45 42.47 12.64
CA GLU A 241 7.00 43.27 11.49
C GLU A 241 5.47 43.37 11.47
N VAL A 242 4.94 44.47 11.98
CA VAL A 242 3.52 44.85 11.84
C VAL A 242 3.24 45.16 10.37
N TYR A 243 2.69 44.17 9.66
CA TYR A 243 2.44 44.23 8.22
C TYR A 243 1.01 44.71 7.92
N ASP A 244 0.77 46.00 8.11
CA ASP A 244 -0.54 46.66 8.02
C ASP A 244 -0.79 47.39 6.69
N ASP A 245 -0.34 46.83 5.56
CA ASP A 245 -0.74 47.32 4.25
C ASP A 245 -2.16 46.82 3.90
N PRO A 246 -3.21 47.68 3.92
CA PRO A 246 -4.59 47.23 3.73
C PRO A 246 -4.81 46.60 2.34
N LYS A 247 -4.03 47.01 1.34
CA LYS A 247 -4.07 46.46 -0.02
C LYS A 247 -3.46 45.07 -0.10
N LEU A 248 -2.39 44.78 0.66
CA LEU A 248 -1.79 43.45 0.64
C LEU A 248 -2.57 42.45 1.52
N LEU A 249 -3.14 42.89 2.65
CA LEU A 249 -4.07 42.07 3.45
C LEU A 249 -5.29 41.63 2.62
N LYS A 250 -5.89 42.53 1.84
CA LYS A 250 -6.98 42.16 0.92
C LYS A 250 -6.53 41.15 -0.14
N LYS A 251 -5.28 41.23 -0.61
CA LYS A 251 -4.73 40.27 -1.59
C LYS A 251 -4.43 38.92 -0.95
N SER A 252 -3.90 38.87 0.27
CA SER A 252 -3.63 37.61 0.99
C SER A 252 -4.96 36.90 1.29
N LEU A 253 -5.97 37.61 1.81
CA LEU A 253 -7.31 37.07 2.03
C LEU A 253 -7.93 36.51 0.74
N LYS A 254 -7.81 37.21 -0.39
CA LYS A 254 -8.26 36.70 -1.70
C LYS A 254 -7.51 35.45 -2.14
N LYS A 255 -6.20 35.37 -1.91
CA LYS A 255 -5.39 34.18 -2.22
C LYS A 255 -5.79 33.01 -1.33
N GLU A 256 -5.99 33.24 -0.04
CA GLU A 256 -6.44 32.23 0.91
C GLU A 256 -7.84 31.71 0.58
N ALA A 257 -8.77 32.60 0.25
CA ALA A 257 -10.11 32.22 -0.21
C ALA A 257 -10.05 31.32 -1.45
N LYS A 258 -9.22 31.68 -2.45
CA LYS A 258 -8.98 30.84 -3.63
C LYS A 258 -8.36 29.48 -3.28
N LEU A 259 -7.40 29.45 -2.36
CA LEU A 259 -6.78 28.20 -1.90
C LEU A 259 -7.79 27.32 -1.15
N LYS A 260 -8.61 27.90 -0.27
CA LYS A 260 -9.68 27.20 0.44
C LYS A 260 -10.71 26.64 -0.54
N ALA A 261 -11.12 27.41 -1.56
CA ALA A 261 -12.02 26.94 -2.61
C ALA A 261 -11.41 25.80 -3.45
N LYS A 262 -10.12 25.85 -3.78
CA LYS A 262 -9.44 24.73 -4.47
C LYS A 262 -9.37 23.49 -3.58
N LYS A 263 -9.06 23.65 -2.30
CA LYS A 263 -9.00 22.56 -1.33
C LYS A 263 -10.38 21.94 -1.09
N SER A 264 -11.45 22.74 -1.00
CA SER A 264 -12.81 22.23 -0.84
C SER A 264 -13.27 21.46 -2.08
N LYS A 265 -13.00 21.97 -3.28
CA LYS A 265 -13.25 21.24 -4.54
C LYS A 265 -12.49 19.91 -4.60
N ALA A 266 -11.19 19.92 -4.33
CA ALA A 266 -10.38 18.70 -4.30
C ALA A 266 -10.85 17.70 -3.24
N TRP A 267 -11.41 18.17 -2.12
CA TRP A 267 -12.01 17.30 -1.11
C TRP A 267 -13.34 16.71 -1.59
N GLN A 268 -14.20 17.52 -2.22
CA GLN A 268 -15.45 17.05 -2.83
C GLN A 268 -15.19 16.00 -3.93
N GLU A 269 -14.19 16.21 -4.80
CA GLU A 269 -13.77 15.24 -5.82
C GLU A 269 -13.33 13.91 -5.20
N ARG A 270 -12.61 13.95 -4.07
CA ARG A 270 -12.21 12.72 -3.35
C ARG A 270 -13.40 12.00 -2.75
N VAL A 271 -14.37 12.73 -2.18
CA VAL A 271 -15.59 12.14 -1.62
C VAL A 271 -16.42 11.49 -2.74
N ALA A 272 -16.61 12.20 -3.86
CA ALA A 272 -17.32 11.68 -5.03
C ALA A 272 -16.64 10.41 -5.59
N SER A 273 -15.31 10.42 -5.74
CA SER A 273 -14.56 9.23 -6.18
C SER A 273 -14.74 8.05 -5.23
N GLN A 274 -14.76 8.27 -3.91
CA GLN A 274 -15.05 7.19 -2.95
C GLN A 274 -16.48 6.66 -3.06
N GLU A 275 -17.46 7.54 -3.30
CA GLU A 275 -18.86 7.13 -3.50
C GLU A 275 -19.04 6.35 -4.79
N GLU A 276 -18.40 6.77 -5.88
CA GLU A 276 -18.36 6.04 -7.15
C GLU A 276 -17.73 4.65 -6.98
N GLU A 277 -16.59 4.53 -6.30
CA GLU A 277 -15.99 3.23 -6.03
C GLU A 277 -16.90 2.33 -5.19
N LYS A 278 -17.59 2.88 -4.18
CA LYS A 278 -18.58 2.14 -3.38
C LYS A 278 -19.73 1.66 -4.26
N LYS A 279 -20.28 2.53 -5.12
CA LYS A 279 -21.37 2.22 -6.05
C LYS A 279 -20.94 1.16 -7.05
N GLN A 280 -19.76 1.29 -7.67
CA GLN A 280 -19.20 0.29 -8.57
C GLN A 280 -19.04 -1.09 -7.90
N ARG A 281 -18.60 -1.13 -6.63
CA ARG A 281 -18.53 -2.39 -5.87
C ARG A 281 -19.92 -2.97 -5.61
N GLN A 282 -20.91 -2.14 -5.29
CA GLN A 282 -22.29 -2.59 -5.12
C GLN A 282 -22.88 -3.11 -6.42
N ASP A 283 -22.66 -2.42 -7.53
CA ASP A 283 -23.16 -2.82 -8.85
C ASP A 283 -22.50 -4.12 -9.31
N LYS A 284 -21.19 -4.30 -9.10
CA LYS A 284 -20.50 -5.59 -9.31
C LYS A 284 -21.08 -6.72 -8.46
N ARG A 285 -21.51 -6.44 -7.23
CA ARG A 285 -22.20 -7.45 -6.39
C ARG A 285 -23.57 -7.78 -6.97
N LYS A 286 -24.35 -6.77 -7.39
CA LYS A 286 -25.66 -6.97 -8.01
C LYS A 286 -25.56 -7.80 -9.29
N THR A 287 -24.60 -7.50 -10.16
CA THR A 287 -24.38 -8.26 -11.40
C THR A 287 -23.97 -9.70 -11.11
N ASN A 288 -23.08 -9.94 -10.14
CA ASN A 288 -22.69 -11.31 -9.73
C ASN A 288 -23.83 -12.10 -9.07
N ILE A 289 -24.72 -11.43 -8.33
CA ILE A 289 -25.92 -12.06 -7.77
C ILE A 289 -26.89 -12.40 -8.90
N GLN A 290 -27.12 -11.47 -9.83
CA GLN A 290 -27.98 -11.68 -10.98
C GLN A 290 -27.45 -12.79 -11.88
N SER A 291 -26.15 -12.87 -12.14
CA SER A 291 -25.56 -13.96 -12.92
C SER A 291 -25.78 -15.31 -12.24
N ARG A 292 -25.52 -15.43 -10.93
CA ARG A 292 -25.83 -16.66 -10.17
C ARG A 292 -27.31 -17.05 -10.24
N ILE A 293 -28.22 -16.08 -10.16
CA ILE A 293 -29.66 -16.33 -10.32
C ILE A 293 -29.97 -16.83 -11.74
N GLN A 294 -29.36 -16.26 -12.78
CA GLN A 294 -29.54 -16.73 -14.15
C GLN A 294 -28.94 -18.11 -14.36
N ASP A 295 -27.73 -18.40 -13.84
CA ASP A 295 -27.08 -19.70 -13.95
C ASP A 295 -27.92 -20.80 -13.28
N THR A 296 -28.51 -20.52 -12.12
CA THR A 296 -29.42 -21.47 -11.46
C THR A 296 -30.71 -21.68 -12.26
N LYS A 297 -31.25 -20.65 -12.90
CA LYS A 297 -32.40 -20.77 -13.83
C LYS A 297 -32.03 -21.58 -15.07
N ASN A 298 -30.89 -21.29 -15.69
CA ASN A 298 -30.40 -22.00 -16.88
C ASN A 298 -30.13 -23.47 -16.54
N ARG A 299 -29.44 -23.78 -15.44
CA ARG A 299 -29.24 -25.16 -14.99
C ARG A 299 -30.55 -25.91 -14.73
N LYS A 300 -31.61 -25.23 -14.28
CA LYS A 300 -32.95 -25.82 -14.15
C LYS A 300 -33.60 -26.07 -15.52
N LYS A 301 -33.45 -25.14 -16.48
CA LYS A 301 -33.89 -25.33 -17.87
C LYS A 301 -33.13 -26.49 -18.52
N ASP A 302 -31.80 -26.51 -18.45
CA ASP A 302 -30.96 -27.58 -18.99
C ASP A 302 -31.32 -28.95 -18.40
N ARG A 303 -31.60 -29.02 -17.09
CA ARG A 303 -32.09 -30.26 -16.46
C ARG A 303 -33.46 -30.67 -16.99
N ARG A 304 -34.35 -29.72 -17.26
CA ARG A 304 -35.68 -29.99 -17.82
C ARG A 304 -35.56 -30.43 -19.27
N GLU A 305 -34.76 -29.75 -20.08
CA GLU A 305 -34.49 -30.08 -21.49
C GLU A 305 -33.76 -31.42 -21.60
N LYS A 306 -32.77 -31.70 -20.75
CA LYS A 306 -32.10 -33.01 -20.70
C LYS A 306 -33.05 -34.13 -20.29
N LYS A 307 -34.03 -33.87 -19.42
CA LYS A 307 -35.10 -34.83 -19.11
C LYS A 307 -36.05 -35.01 -20.29
N LEU A 308 -36.38 -33.93 -20.99
CA LEU A 308 -37.22 -33.93 -22.19
C LEU A 308 -36.56 -34.69 -23.35
N MET A 309 -35.25 -34.52 -23.54
CA MET A 309 -34.44 -35.11 -24.61
C MET A 309 -33.77 -36.43 -24.21
N ARG A 310 -34.17 -37.04 -23.08
CA ARG A 310 -33.57 -38.32 -22.64
C ARG A 310 -34.11 -39.44 -23.53
N PRO A 311 -33.26 -40.21 -24.25
CA PRO A 311 -33.73 -41.28 -25.12
C PRO A 311 -34.55 -42.29 -24.31
N GLY A 312 -35.78 -42.55 -24.75
CA GLY A 312 -36.77 -43.40 -24.07
C GLY A 312 -37.73 -42.68 -23.10
N PHE A 313 -37.61 -41.37 -22.88
CA PHE A 313 -38.60 -40.58 -22.14
C PHE A 313 -39.53 -39.89 -23.14
N GLU A 314 -40.74 -40.43 -23.37
CA GLU A 314 -41.74 -39.90 -24.32
C GLU A 314 -42.41 -38.58 -23.87
N GLY A 315 -41.67 -37.71 -23.18
CA GLY A 315 -42.16 -36.39 -22.78
C GLY A 315 -42.08 -35.41 -23.94
N ARG A 316 -43.15 -35.34 -24.75
CA ARG A 316 -43.39 -34.42 -25.88
C ARG A 316 -42.45 -34.57 -27.07
N LYS A 317 -42.87 -35.45 -27.99
CA LYS A 317 -42.57 -35.36 -29.43
C LYS A 317 -42.85 -33.93 -29.91
N THR A 318 -41.87 -33.33 -30.57
CA THR A 318 -42.03 -32.15 -31.43
C THR A 318 -43.06 -32.49 -32.52
N GLY A 319 -44.34 -32.32 -32.23
CA GLY A 319 -45.44 -32.73 -33.10
C GLY A 319 -46.74 -33.15 -32.38
N PHE A 320 -46.75 -33.40 -31.07
CA PHE A 320 -47.98 -33.77 -30.34
C PHE A 320 -48.63 -32.55 -29.65
N ILE A 321 -48.91 -31.50 -30.43
CA ILE A 321 -49.92 -30.50 -30.10
C ILE A 321 -51.06 -30.78 -31.07
N THR A 322 -52.19 -31.26 -30.55
CA THR A 322 -53.44 -31.44 -31.30
C THR A 322 -53.77 -30.16 -32.10
N PRO A 323 -53.89 -30.21 -33.43
CA PRO A 323 -54.48 -29.10 -34.18
C PRO A 323 -55.99 -29.14 -33.96
N GLY A 324 -56.49 -28.34 -33.02
CA GLY A 324 -57.94 -28.17 -32.87
C GLY A 324 -58.38 -27.76 -31.49
N LYS A 325 -58.53 -26.44 -31.29
CA LYS A 325 -59.81 -25.82 -30.92
C LYS A 325 -59.66 -24.30 -31.01
N ALA A 326 -60.21 -23.70 -32.06
CA ALA A 326 -60.42 -22.27 -32.14
C ALA A 326 -61.33 -21.82 -30.99
N PRO A 327 -61.10 -20.64 -30.36
CA PRO A 327 -62.04 -20.08 -29.41
C PRO A 327 -63.33 -19.66 -30.15
N PRO A 328 -64.53 -19.89 -29.60
CA PRO A 328 -65.74 -19.36 -30.19
C PRO A 328 -65.71 -17.83 -30.10
N ALA A 329 -65.91 -17.18 -31.25
CA ALA A 329 -66.06 -15.74 -31.36
C ALA A 329 -67.23 -15.28 -30.47
N LYS A 330 -66.98 -14.23 -29.69
CA LYS A 330 -67.98 -13.33 -29.12
C LYS A 330 -67.67 -11.94 -29.62
#